data_AF-A0A937EZJ7-F1
#
_entry.id   AF-A0A937EZJ7-F1
#
_cell.length_a   1.000
_cell.length_b   1.000
_cell.length_c   1.000
_cell.angle_alpha   90.00
_cell.angle_beta   90.00
_cell.angle_gamma   90.00
#
_symmetry.space_group_name_H-M   'P 1'
#
loop_
_entity.id
_entity.type
_entity.pdbx_description
1 polymer ?
#
loop_
_entity_poly.entity_id
_entity_poly.type
_entity_poly.pdbx_seq_one_letter_code
_entity_poly.pdbx_strand_id
1 'polypeptide(L)'
;MPRPSDVSRSEVIAILRAIANGTILVWSTEPIPYCGNAEYVTAVSIQLVFFIDCDELDYLDFITIGDRTADFDDLWDQASFSDPIDQLTPDEQQQLEDLLFTTPMMCSTRALSY
;
A
#
# COMPACT_ATOMS: atom_id res chain seq x y z
N MET A 1 8.74 -19.67 12.48
CA MET A 1 8.52 -20.03 11.07
C MET A 1 7.62 -18.93 10.52
N PRO A 2 8.12 -18.00 9.69
CA PRO A 2 7.23 -17.07 9.01
C PRO A 2 6.22 -17.89 8.18
N ARG A 3 4.93 -17.54 8.25
CA ARG A 3 3.94 -18.12 7.35
C ARG A 3 4.36 -17.74 5.93
N PRO A 4 4.28 -18.65 4.95
CA PRO A 4 4.35 -18.26 3.54
C PRO A 4 3.35 -17.11 3.33
N SER A 5 3.74 -16.06 2.62
CA SER A 5 2.79 -15.03 2.21
C SER A 5 1.70 -15.67 1.37
N ASP A 6 0.46 -15.64 1.87
CA ASP A 6 -0.70 -16.20 1.16
C ASP A 6 -1.19 -15.24 0.06
N VAL A 7 -0.62 -14.04 -0.03
CA VAL A 7 -0.91 -13.06 -1.09
C VAL A 7 0.14 -13.15 -2.19
N SER A 8 -0.30 -13.43 -3.41
CA SER A 8 0.61 -13.57 -4.55
C SER A 8 1.02 -12.21 -5.11
N ARG A 9 2.23 -12.10 -5.66
CA ARG A 9 2.70 -10.86 -6.30
C ARG A 9 1.79 -10.39 -7.43
N SER A 10 1.29 -11.30 -8.28
CA SER A 10 0.39 -10.94 -9.38
C SER A 10 -0.92 -10.35 -8.89
N GLU A 11 -1.40 -10.79 -7.73
CA GLU A 11 -2.58 -10.24 -7.09
C GLU A 11 -2.31 -8.86 -6.49
N VAL A 12 -1.16 -8.66 -5.83
CA VAL A 12 -0.75 -7.32 -5.35
C VAL A 12 -0.66 -6.34 -6.52
N ILE A 13 0.01 -6.70 -7.62
CA ILE A 13 0.12 -5.84 -8.80
C ILE A 13 -1.27 -5.52 -9.37
N ALA A 14 -2.19 -6.49 -9.42
CA ALA A 14 -3.56 -6.25 -9.88
C ALA A 14 -4.31 -5.26 -8.98
N ILE A 15 -4.10 -5.33 -7.66
CA ILE A 15 -4.67 -4.38 -6.68
C ILE A 15 -4.07 -2.99 -6.88
N LEU A 16 -2.75 -2.87 -6.98
CA LEU A 16 -2.08 -1.59 -7.19
C LEU A 16 -2.56 -0.91 -8.48
N ARG A 17 -2.69 -1.66 -9.58
CA ARG A 17 -3.27 -1.14 -10.84
C ARG A 17 -4.72 -0.70 -10.67
N ALA A 18 -5.52 -1.45 -9.93
CA ALA A 18 -6.92 -1.10 -9.66
C ALA A 18 -7.05 0.13 -8.74
N ILE A 19 -6.06 0.40 -7.89
CA ILE A 19 -5.99 1.65 -7.13
C ILE A 19 -5.57 2.80 -8.05
N ALA A 20 -4.45 2.64 -8.78
CA ALA A 20 -3.90 3.65 -9.68
C ALA A 20 -4.94 4.16 -10.71
N ASN A 21 -5.75 3.26 -11.25
CA ASN A 21 -6.80 3.63 -12.21
C ASN A 21 -8.10 4.15 -11.57
N GLY A 22 -8.16 4.26 -10.24
CA GLY A 22 -9.32 4.73 -9.48
C GLY A 22 -10.48 3.73 -9.36
N THR A 23 -10.30 2.45 -9.75
CA THR A 23 -11.33 1.41 -9.60
C THR A 23 -11.56 1.05 -8.13
N ILE A 24 -10.48 1.01 -7.34
CA ILE A 24 -10.52 0.80 -5.89
C ILE A 24 -10.20 2.12 -5.21
N LEU A 25 -11.16 2.64 -4.46
CA LEU A 25 -10.92 3.80 -3.60
C LEU A 25 -10.06 3.39 -2.41
N VAL A 26 -9.15 4.28 -2.02
CA VAL A 26 -8.21 4.12 -0.92
C VAL A 26 -8.19 5.40 -0.09
N TRP A 27 -7.94 5.29 1.21
CA TRP A 27 -7.81 6.40 2.16
C TRP A 27 -6.60 6.17 3.04
N SER A 28 -5.91 7.24 3.44
CA SER A 28 -4.89 7.11 4.48
C SER A 28 -5.56 6.97 5.85
N THR A 29 -4.99 6.16 6.74
CA THR A 29 -5.49 6.02 8.13
C THR A 29 -4.95 7.14 9.03
N GLU A 30 -3.79 7.69 8.67
CA GLU A 30 -3.07 8.74 9.38
C GLU A 30 -2.55 9.82 8.41
N PRO A 31 -2.04 10.96 8.90
CA PRO A 31 -1.32 11.91 8.06
C PRO A 31 -0.09 11.25 7.41
N ILE A 32 0.08 11.48 6.11
CA ILE A 32 1.21 10.91 5.35
C ILE A 32 2.52 11.57 5.83
N PRO A 33 3.52 10.79 6.27
CA PRO A 33 4.79 11.32 6.73
C PRO A 33 5.66 11.80 5.55
N TYR A 34 6.57 12.73 5.81
CA TYR A 34 7.62 13.11 4.86
C TYR A 34 8.56 11.93 4.54
N CYS A 35 8.84 11.09 5.54
CA CYS A 35 9.64 9.87 5.40
C CYS A 35 9.16 8.84 6.45
N GLY A 36 8.95 7.60 6.05
CA GLY A 36 8.48 6.50 6.89
C GLY A 36 7.21 5.83 6.37
N ASN A 37 6.63 4.94 7.19
CA ASN A 37 5.49 4.13 6.79
C ASN A 37 4.18 4.94 6.77
N ALA A 38 3.50 4.90 5.63
CA ALA A 38 2.16 5.44 5.42
C ALA A 38 1.17 4.28 5.28
N GLU A 39 0.16 4.27 6.15
CA GLU A 39 -0.88 3.24 6.14
C GLU A 39 -2.12 3.72 5.38
N TYR A 40 -2.66 2.82 4.57
CA TYR A 40 -3.84 3.02 3.74
C TYR A 40 -4.83 1.87 3.88
N VAL A 41 -6.11 2.20 3.72
CA VAL A 41 -7.21 1.24 3.68
C VAL A 41 -8.08 1.47 2.45
N THR A 42 -8.53 0.38 1.83
CA THR A 42 -9.38 0.46 0.63
C THR A 42 -10.87 0.28 0.94
N ALA A 43 -11.73 0.62 -0.02
CA ALA A 43 -13.19 0.42 0.06
C ALA A 43 -13.61 -1.04 0.20
N VAL A 44 -12.70 -1.97 -0.11
CA VAL A 44 -12.91 -3.42 -0.02
C VAL A 44 -12.11 -4.04 1.14
N SER A 45 -11.76 -3.22 2.14
CA SER A 45 -11.09 -3.65 3.38
C SER A 45 -9.73 -4.32 3.16
N ILE A 46 -8.97 -3.86 2.16
CA ILE A 46 -7.55 -4.19 2.00
C ILE A 46 -6.76 -3.13 2.75
N GLN A 47 -5.80 -3.57 3.57
CA GLN A 47 -4.85 -2.68 4.25
C GLN A 47 -3.52 -2.74 3.50
N LEU A 48 -2.93 -1.58 3.24
CA LEU A 48 -1.64 -1.42 2.60
C LEU A 48 -0.76 -0.52 3.46
N VAL A 49 0.53 -0.83 3.54
CA VAL A 49 1.53 0.04 4.14
C VAL A 49 2.62 0.27 3.10
N PHE A 50 2.89 1.53 2.79
CA PHE A 50 3.95 1.94 1.90
C PHE A 50 5.03 2.66 2.68
N PHE A 51 6.30 2.46 2.31
CA PHE A 51 7.37 3.33 2.77
C PHE A 51 7.45 4.57 1.87
N ILE A 52 7.44 5.74 2.50
CA ILE A 52 7.65 7.02 1.83
C ILE A 52 9.09 7.47 2.10
N ASP A 53 9.83 7.89 1.08
CA ASP A 53 11.14 8.52 1.23
C ASP A 53 11.12 9.93 0.65
N CYS A 54 11.20 10.94 1.50
CA CYS A 54 11.30 12.34 1.10
C CYS A 54 10.17 12.82 0.14
N ASP A 55 8.91 12.53 0.50
CA ASP A 55 7.70 12.77 -0.32
C ASP A 55 7.61 11.94 -1.62
N GLU A 56 8.41 10.89 -1.78
CA GLU A 56 8.35 9.93 -2.89
C GLU A 56 7.84 8.56 -2.40
N LEU A 57 7.01 7.90 -3.22
CA LEU A 57 6.57 6.54 -2.95
C LEU A 57 7.68 5.54 -3.31
N ASP A 58 8.29 4.89 -2.31
CA ASP A 58 9.46 4.04 -2.51
C ASP A 58 9.06 2.57 -2.76
N TYR A 59 8.54 1.89 -1.73
CA TYR A 59 8.15 0.46 -1.83
C TYR A 59 6.89 0.14 -1.02
N LEU A 60 6.25 -0.98 -1.36
CA LEU A 60 5.16 -1.55 -0.58
C LEU A 60 5.76 -2.38 0.55
N ASP A 61 5.55 -1.99 1.80
CA ASP A 61 6.06 -2.68 2.98
C ASP A 61 5.18 -3.89 3.34
N PHE A 62 3.86 -3.68 3.39
CA PHE A 62 2.93 -4.71 3.87
C PHE A 62 1.55 -4.62 3.20
N ILE A 63 0.89 -5.77 3.02
CA ILE A 63 -0.50 -5.84 2.57
C ILE A 63 -1.29 -6.91 3.32
N THR A 64 -2.54 -6.60 3.67
CA THR A 64 -3.51 -7.56 4.22
C THR A 64 -4.79 -7.59 3.41
N ILE A 65 -5.23 -8.80 3.04
CA ILE A 65 -6.47 -9.09 2.31
C ILE A 65 -7.26 -10.12 3.12
N GLY A 66 -8.25 -9.67 3.90
CA GLY A 66 -8.99 -10.56 4.80
C GLY A 66 -8.07 -11.17 5.86
N ASP A 67 -7.90 -12.50 5.85
CA ASP A 67 -7.01 -13.24 6.75
C ASP A 67 -5.62 -13.51 6.16
N ARG A 68 -5.35 -13.02 4.93
CA ARG A 68 -4.11 -13.25 4.18
C ARG A 68 -3.22 -12.04 4.26
N THR A 69 -1.93 -12.26 4.45
CA THR A 69 -0.93 -11.19 4.57
C THR A 69 0.26 -11.46 3.66
N ALA A 70 0.88 -10.39 3.16
CA ALA A 70 2.22 -10.42 2.62
C ALA A 70 3.03 -9.26 3.21
N ASP A 71 4.25 -9.59 3.59
CA ASP A 71 5.25 -8.69 4.14
C ASP A 71 6.41 -8.68 3.14
N PHE A 72 6.81 -7.47 2.75
CA PHE A 72 7.82 -7.22 1.73
C PHE A 72 9.08 -6.56 2.34
N ASP A 73 9.09 -6.23 3.65
CA ASP A 73 10.24 -5.70 4.39
C ASP A 73 11.44 -6.69 4.33
N ASP A 74 11.14 -7.99 4.30
CA ASP A 74 12.15 -9.06 4.22
C ASP A 74 12.74 -9.27 2.81
N LEU A 75 12.28 -8.55 1.77
CA LEU A 75 12.69 -8.81 0.39
C LEU A 75 14.02 -8.15 -0.02
N TRP A 76 14.54 -7.22 0.80
CA TRP A 76 15.85 -6.56 0.57
C TRP A 76 17.02 -7.55 0.47
N ASP A 77 16.96 -8.70 1.18
CA ASP A 77 18.03 -9.70 1.22
C ASP A 77 18.02 -10.68 0.03
N GLN A 78 17.00 -10.64 -0.84
CA GLN A 78 16.91 -11.52 -1.99
C GLN A 78 17.12 -10.69 -3.26
N ALA A 79 18.36 -10.69 -3.76
CA ALA A 79 18.91 -9.92 -4.90
C ALA A 79 18.18 -10.04 -6.27
N SER A 80 16.98 -10.60 -6.31
CA SER A 80 16.12 -10.77 -7.49
C SER A 80 14.64 -10.47 -7.24
N PHE A 81 14.27 -9.98 -6.05
CA PHE A 81 12.89 -9.58 -5.76
C PHE A 81 12.75 -8.08 -5.98
N SER A 82 12.17 -7.71 -7.13
CA SER A 82 11.66 -6.37 -7.36
C SER A 82 10.42 -6.14 -6.49
N ASP A 83 10.26 -4.91 -6.00
CA ASP A 83 9.06 -4.49 -5.32
C ASP A 83 7.84 -4.60 -6.27
N PRO A 84 6.61 -4.86 -5.79
CA PRO A 84 5.43 -4.84 -6.64
C PRO A 84 5.21 -3.51 -7.38
N ILE A 85 5.65 -2.37 -6.83
CA ILE A 85 5.63 -1.05 -7.46
C ILE A 85 6.52 -1.02 -8.71
N ASP A 86 7.70 -1.64 -8.67
CA ASP A 86 8.62 -1.73 -9.83
C ASP A 86 8.00 -2.46 -11.05
N GLN A 87 6.90 -3.18 -10.85
CA GLN A 87 6.19 -3.92 -11.90
C GLN A 87 5.06 -3.12 -12.55
N LEU A 88 4.80 -1.91 -12.05
CA LEU A 88 3.92 -0.94 -12.67
C LEU A 88 4.63 -0.25 -13.84
N THR A 89 3.85 0.21 -14.81
CA THR A 89 4.38 1.14 -15.81
C THR A 89 4.63 2.50 -15.16
N PRO A 90 5.49 3.37 -15.72
CA PRO A 90 5.73 4.71 -15.17
C PRO A 90 4.44 5.53 -14.98
N ASP A 91 3.50 5.43 -15.92
CA ASP A 91 2.21 6.12 -15.82
C ASP A 91 1.34 5.57 -14.69
N GLU A 92 1.34 4.24 -14.49
CA GLU A 92 0.62 3.59 -13.39
C GLU A 92 1.21 3.96 -12.03
N GLN A 93 2.54 4.05 -11.94
CA GLN A 93 3.25 4.44 -10.71
C GLN A 93 2.95 5.91 -10.36
N GLN A 94 3.04 6.83 -11.33
CA GLN A 94 2.70 8.24 -11.08
C GLN A 94 1.24 8.40 -10.66
N GLN A 95 0.31 7.68 -11.31
CA GLN A 95 -1.10 7.73 -10.94
C GLN A 95 -1.35 7.19 -9.52
N LEU A 96 -0.67 6.11 -9.14
CA LEU A 96 -0.74 5.57 -7.80
C LEU A 96 -0.24 6.61 -6.79
N GLU A 97 0.94 7.17 -7.03
CA GLU A 97 1.58 8.16 -6.18
C GLU A 97 0.71 9.41 -5.98
N ASP A 98 0.24 10.02 -7.08
CA ASP A 98 -0.65 11.19 -7.06
C ASP A 98 -1.90 10.89 -6.24
N LEU A 99 -2.48 9.70 -6.41
CA LEU A 99 -3.70 9.30 -5.71
C LEU A 99 -3.43 9.09 -4.22
N LEU A 100 -2.34 8.41 -3.85
CA LEU A 100 -1.99 8.18 -2.46
C LEU A 100 -1.70 9.49 -1.71
N PHE A 101 -0.97 10.43 -2.31
CA PHE A 101 -0.67 11.72 -1.67
C PHE A 101 -1.83 12.72 -1.65
N THR A 102 -2.84 12.54 -2.51
CA THR A 102 -4.02 13.42 -2.54
C THR A 102 -5.26 12.80 -1.92
N THR A 103 -5.21 11.52 -1.52
CA THR A 103 -6.38 10.85 -0.96
C THR A 103 -6.78 11.49 0.37
N PRO A 104 -8.10 11.67 0.63
CA PRO A 104 -8.54 12.13 1.93
C PRO A 104 -8.15 11.11 3.02
N MET A 105 -7.71 11.63 4.17
CA MET A 105 -7.55 10.84 5.37
C MET A 105 -8.93 10.32 5.83
N MET A 106 -9.00 9.04 6.20
CA MET A 106 -10.21 8.46 6.77
C MET A 106 -10.48 9.16 8.11
N CYS A 107 -11.56 9.93 8.19
CA CYS A 107 -11.92 10.65 9.41
C CYS A 107 -12.33 9.61 10.47
N SER A 108 -11.42 9.30 11.39
CA SER A 108 -11.69 8.40 12.51
C SER A 108 -12.82 8.99 13.36
N THR A 109 -14.03 8.49 13.16
CA THR A 109 -15.15 8.73 14.07
C THR A 109 -14.93 7.90 15.32
N ARG A 110 -13.91 8.26 16.11
CA ARG A 110 -13.85 7.85 17.51
C ARG A 110 -15.03 8.54 18.20
N ALA A 111 -16.12 7.79 18.32
CA ALA A 111 -17.24 8.15 19.18
C ALA A 111 -16.68 8.43 20.57
N LEU A 112 -16.82 9.68 21.02
CA LEU A 112 -16.66 10.08 22.41
C LEU A 112 -17.55 9.16 23.25
N SER A 113 -16.95 8.18 23.90
CA SER A 113 -17.60 7.44 24.99
C SER A 113 -17.43 8.30 26.23
N TYR A 114 -18.53 8.93 26.65
CA TYR A 114 -18.67 9.67 27.91
C TYR A 114 -18.65 8.73 29.11
#